data_AF-A0A959G8J0-F1
#
_entry.id   AF-A0A959G8J0-F1
#
_cell.length_a   1.000
_cell.length_b   1.000
_cell.length_c   1.000
_cell.angle_alpha   90.00
_cell.angle_beta   90.00
_cell.angle_gamma   90.00
#
_symmetry.space_group_name_H-M   'P 1'
#
loop_
_entity.id
_entity.type
_entity.pdbx_description
1 polymer ?
#
loop_
_entity_poly.entity_id
_entity_poly.type
_entity_poly.pdbx_seq_one_letter_code
_entity_poly.pdbx_strand_id
1 'polypeptide(L)' 'MAKKELTYEQAQNELKQILHLIQTDQTGIDQLADQIKRAKQLIEICRTKLRQVEASIESLEE' A
#
# COMPACT_ATOMS: atom_id res chain seq x y z
N MET A 1 23.25 0.76 -1.56
CA MET A 1 22.06 1.47 -1.06
C MET A 1 20.98 0.43 -0.85
N ALA A 2 20.57 0.19 0.40
CA ALA A 2 19.65 -0.91 0.73
C ALA A 2 18.29 -0.70 0.07
N LYS A 3 17.81 -1.68 -0.70
CA LYS A 3 16.42 -1.76 -1.17
C LYS A 3 15.54 -1.80 0.07
N LYS A 4 14.99 -0.65 0.48
CA LYS A 4 14.03 -0.59 1.58
C LYS A 4 12.81 -1.38 1.16
N GLU A 5 12.61 -2.52 1.79
CA GLU A 5 11.36 -3.25 1.70
C GLU A 5 10.24 -2.31 2.14
N LEU A 6 9.24 -2.12 1.27
CA LEU A 6 8.18 -1.15 1.45
C LEU A 6 7.40 -1.52 2.73
N THR A 7 7.57 -0.75 3.82
CA THR A 7 6.93 -1.07 5.10
C THR A 7 5.43 -0.83 5.04
N TYR A 8 4.66 -1.47 5.93
CA TYR A 8 3.22 -1.22 6.01
C TYR A 8 2.93 0.28 6.22
N GLU A 9 3.74 0.94 7.04
CA GLU A 9 3.65 2.38 7.32
C GLU A 9 3.93 3.22 6.07
N GLN A 10 4.93 2.85 5.27
CA GLN A 10 5.22 3.50 4.00
C GLN A 10 4.08 3.32 2.99
N ALA A 11 3.54 2.10 2.86
CA ALA A 11 2.41 1.82 1.98
C ALA A 11 1.17 2.61 2.40
N GLN A 12 0.93 2.75 3.71
CA GLN A 12 -0.17 3.55 4.24
C GLN A 12 0.02 5.06 3.96
N ASN A 13 1.23 5.59 4.10
CA ASN A 13 1.52 6.99 3.76
C ASN A 13 1.35 7.27 2.27
N GLU A 14 1.82 6.37 1.40
CA GLU A 14 1.67 6.49 -0.05
C GLU A 14 0.17 6.43 -0.44
N LEU A 15 -0.61 5.55 0.18
CA LEU A 15 -2.08 5.53 0.03
C LEU A 15 -2.74 6.86 0.44
N LYS A 16 -2.34 7.46 1.57
CA LYS A 16 -2.85 8.77 2.00
C LYS A 16 -2.52 9.87 1.00
N GLN A 17 -1.31 9.86 0.43
CA GLN A 17 -0.91 10.82 -0.60
C GLN A 17 -1.73 10.66 -1.87
N ILE A 18 -1.93 9.43 -2.34
CA ILE A 18 -2.77 9.12 -3.49
C ILE A 18 -4.19 9.67 -3.26
N LEU A 19 -4.75 9.42 -2.08
CA LEU A 19 -6.09 9.85 -1.71
C LEU A 19 -6.20 11.38 -1.67
N HIS A 20 -5.18 12.06 -1.16
CA HIS A 20 -5.10 13.53 -1.19
C HIS A 20 -5.05 14.07 -2.62
N LEU A 21 -4.21 13.50 -3.49
CA LEU A 21 -4.12 13.90 -4.89
C LEU A 21 -5.46 13.78 -5.62
N ILE A 22 -6.16 12.66 -5.42
CA ILE A 22 -7.50 12.43 -5.98
C ILE A 22 -8.51 13.46 -5.44
N GLN A 23 -8.48 13.76 -4.14
CA GLN A 23 -9.41 14.72 -3.51
C GLN A 23 -9.16 16.17 -3.93
N THR A 24 -7.94 16.52 -4.29
CA THR A 24 -7.61 17.88 -4.70
C THR A 24 -8.07 18.23 -6.12
N ASP A 25 -8.67 17.28 -6.86
CA ASP A 25 -9.12 17.45 -8.26
C ASP A 25 -8.00 17.95 -9.21
N GLN A 26 -6.74 17.91 -8.76
CA GLN A 26 -5.57 18.34 -9.55
C GLN A 26 -5.11 17.28 -10.55
N THR A 27 -5.76 16.11 -10.55
CA THR A 27 -5.42 14.97 -11.41
C THR A 27 -6.48 14.78 -12.49
N GLY A 28 -6.08 14.90 -13.76
CA GLY A 28 -6.94 14.53 -14.89
C GLY A 28 -7.36 13.06 -14.85
N ILE A 29 -8.41 12.69 -15.59
CA ILE A 29 -9.01 11.34 -15.60
C ILE A 29 -7.98 10.21 -15.81
N ASP A 30 -7.01 10.40 -16.71
CA ASP A 30 -5.94 9.42 -16.95
C ASP A 30 -5.04 9.23 -15.72
N GLN A 31 -4.65 10.32 -15.06
CA GLN A 31 -3.85 10.26 -13.83
C GLN A 31 -4.62 9.57 -12.71
N LEU A 32 -5.93 9.79 -12.62
CA LEU A 32 -6.79 9.19 -11.61
C LEU A 32 -6.81 7.65 -11.74
N ALA A 33 -6.84 7.13 -12.97
CA ALA A 33 -6.76 5.70 -13.24
C ALA A 33 -5.42 5.08 -12.78
N ASP A 34 -4.30 5.76 -13.03
CA ASP A 34 -2.97 5.31 -12.57
C ASP A 34 -2.83 5.37 -11.05
N GLN A 35 -3.32 6.43 -10.42
CA GLN A 35 -3.36 6.59 -8.95
C GLN A 35 -4.16 5.45 -8.30
N ILE A 36 -5.32 5.10 -8.85
CA ILE A 36 -6.13 3.98 -8.35
C ILE A 36 -5.43 2.63 -8.55
N LYS A 37 -4.80 2.39 -9.71
CA LYS A 37 -4.00 1.17 -9.93
C LYS A 37 -2.89 1.04 -8.89
N ARG A 38 -2.20 2.14 -8.60
CA ARG A 38 -1.13 2.19 -7.59
C ARG A 38 -1.67 1.90 -6.19
N ALA A 39 -2.78 2.53 -5.81
CA ALA A 39 -3.45 2.26 -4.53
C ALA A 39 -3.80 0.77 -4.37
N LYS A 40 -4.31 0.14 -5.43
CA LYS A 40 -4.63 -1.29 -5.43
C LYS A 40 -3.39 -2.15 -5.18
N GLN A 41 -2.26 -1.83 -5.81
CA GLN A 41 -0.99 -2.53 -5.57
C GLN A 41 -0.52 -2.39 -4.11
N LEU A 42 -0.62 -1.19 -3.54
CA LEU A 42 -0.25 -0.96 -2.14
C LEU A 42 -1.12 -1.77 -1.16
N ILE A 43 -2.43 -1.86 -1.44
CA ILE A 43 -3.35 -2.67 -0.64
C ILE A 43 -2.98 -4.16 -0.68
N GLU A 44 -2.63 -4.69 -1.86
CA GLU A 44 -2.18 -6.08 -2.01
C GLU A 44 -0.89 -6.36 -1.22
N ILE A 45 0.05 -5.42 -1.22
CA ILE A 45 1.28 -5.51 -0.42
C ILE A 45 0.94 -5.53 1.08
N CYS A 46 0.07 -4.63 1.54
CA CYS A 46 -0.37 -4.60 2.94
C CYS A 46 -1.03 -5.91 3.37
N ARG A 47 -1.91 -6.47 2.53
CA ARG A 47 -2.57 -7.76 2.78
C ARG A 47 -1.58 -8.91 2.85
N THR A 48 -0.61 -8.92 1.93
CA THR A 48 0.44 -9.95 1.91
C THR A 48 1.28 -9.91 3.18
N LYS A 49 1.64 -8.70 3.64
CA LYS A 49 2.35 -8.53 4.91
C LYS A 49 1.53 -8.98 6.12
N LEU A 50 0.24 -8.64 6.17
CA LEU A 50 -0.64 -9.10 7.24
C LEU A 50 -0.68 -10.63 7.30
N ARG A 51 -0.88 -11.31 6.15
CA ARG A 51 -0.87 -12.77 6.08
C ARG A 51 0.46 -13.39 6.52
N GLN A 52 1.59 -12.76 6.15
CA GLN A 52 2.90 -13.22 6.60
C GLN A 52 3.07 -13.11 8.12
N VAL A 53 2.57 -12.01 8.70
CA VAL A 53 2.57 -11.83 10.15
C VAL A 53 1.65 -12.83 10.83
N GLU A 54 0.43 -13.04 10.31
CA GLU A 54 -0.53 -14.04 10.81
C GLU A 54 0.08 -15.45 10.79
N ALA A 55 0.67 -15.88 9.67
CA ALA A 55 1.33 -17.19 9.56
C ALA A 55 2.52 -17.33 10.53
N SER A 56 3.24 -16.25 10.79
CA SER A 56 4.34 -16.25 11.77
C SER A 56 3.83 -16.38 13.19
N ILE A 57 2.68 -15.78 13.52
CA ILE A 57 2.02 -15.91 14.82
C ILE A 57 1.46 -17.32 14.99
N GLU A 58 0.77 -17.85 13.98
CA GLU A 58 0.24 -19.23 13.98
C GLU A 58 1.35 -20.25 14.21
N SER A 59 2.52 -20.06 13.61
CA SER A 59 3.71 -20.91 13.82
C SER A 59 4.32 -20.81 15.23
N LEU A 60 4.00 -19.77 16.00
CA LEU A 60 4.48 -19.57 17.37
C LEU A 60 3.49 -20.11 18.42
N GLU A 61 2.26 -20.43 18.02
CA GLU A 61 1.20 -20.94 18.90
C GLU A 61 1.14 -22.49 18.94
N GLU A 62 2.00 -23.20 18.19
CA GLU A 62 2.24 -24.66 18.27
C GLU A 62 3.40 -25.04 19.23
#